data_AF-A0A532DY30-F1
#
_entry.id   AF-A0A532DY30-F1
#
_cell.length_a   1.000
_cell.length_b   1.000
_cell.length_c   1.000
_cell.angle_alpha   90.00
_cell.angle_beta   90.00
_cell.angle_gamma   90.00
#
_symmetry.space_group_name_H-M   'P 1'
#
loop_
_entity.id
_entity.type
_entity.pdbx_description
1 polymer ?
#
loop_
_entity_poly.entity_id
_entity_poly.type
_entity_poly.pdbx_seq_one_letter_code
_entity_poly.pdbx_strand_id
1 'polypeptide(L)'
;MKDTSPEMERRFRAMLLARTGAERLKMGCEMHQCAQMLVRASVLAKHPQATPADLRRALLLRFYGQDFSPDRLRAVSSALEIDDQLPASTDPAVPCAPLDGGSGSGKERR
;
A
#
# COMPACT_ATOMS: atom_id res chain seq x y z
N MET A 1 5.46 18.65 18.32
CA MET A 1 6.56 18.09 19.13
C MET A 1 7.10 16.88 18.38
N LYS A 2 8.40 16.84 18.07
CA LYS A 2 9.05 15.64 17.50
C LYS A 2 9.77 14.96 18.67
N ASP A 3 9.36 13.75 19.03
CA ASP A 3 10.00 12.96 20.10
C ASP A 3 11.36 12.38 19.66
N THR A 4 11.81 12.69 18.44
CA THR A 4 13.08 12.26 17.87
C THR A 4 14.02 13.45 17.78
N SER A 5 15.19 13.34 18.40
CA SER A 5 16.22 14.38 18.31
C SER A 5 16.79 14.47 16.88
N PRO A 6 17.28 15.65 16.45
CA PRO A 6 17.90 15.80 15.12
C PRO A 6 19.10 14.87 14.90
N GLU A 7 19.82 14.52 15.97
CA GLU A 7 20.92 13.56 15.92
C GLU A 7 20.44 12.15 15.58
N MET A 8 19.37 11.68 16.24
CA MET A 8 18.80 10.37 15.97
C MET A 8 18.19 10.29 14.57
N GLU A 9 17.56 11.37 14.09
CA GLU A 9 17.06 11.46 12.71
C GLU A 9 18.20 11.33 11.69
N ARG A 10 19.33 12.02 11.89
CA ARG A 10 20.53 11.89 11.04
C ARG A 10 21.09 10.46 11.06
N ARG A 11 21.22 9.86 12.24
CA ARG A 11 21.75 8.49 12.39
C ARG A 11 20.85 7.47 11.69
N PHE A 12 19.54 7.57 11.88
CA PHE A 12 18.57 6.70 11.21
C PHE A 12 18.64 6.85 9.69
N ARG A 13 18.69 8.09 9.19
CA ARG A 13 18.83 8.36 7.75
C ARG A 13 20.12 7.78 7.17
N ALA A 14 21.25 7.90 7.88
CA ALA A 14 22.51 7.31 7.45
C ALA A 14 22.42 5.78 7.35
N MET A 15 21.79 5.11 8.32
CA MET A 15 21.58 3.66 8.29
C MET A 15 20.67 3.22 7.13
N LEU A 16 19.65 3.99 6.79
CA LEU A 16 18.80 3.70 5.63
C LEU A 16 19.57 3.88 4.31
N LEU A 17 20.33 4.96 4.17
CA LEU A 17 21.06 5.27 2.94
C LEU A 17 22.29 4.38 2.73
N ALA A 18 22.80 3.74 3.78
CA ALA A 18 23.83 2.70 3.66
C ALA A 18 23.32 1.43 2.94
N ARG A 19 22.00 1.22 2.88
CA ARG A 19 21.37 0.12 2.14
C ARG A 19 21.18 0.50 0.68
N THR A 20 21.21 -0.50 -0.20
CA THR A 20 20.89 -0.32 -1.63
C THR A 20 19.43 0.11 -1.82
N GLY A 21 19.14 0.69 -2.99
CA GLY A 21 17.76 1.05 -3.35
C GLY A 21 16.81 -0.16 -3.32
N ALA A 22 17.27 -1.31 -3.83
CA ALA A 22 16.48 -2.55 -3.85
C ALA A 22 16.16 -3.07 -2.45
N GLU A 23 17.13 -3.04 -1.53
CA GLU A 23 16.89 -3.44 -0.14
C GLU A 23 15.88 -2.52 0.55
N ARG A 24 15.98 -1.21 0.32
CA ARG A 24 15.00 -0.25 0.87
C ARG A 24 13.59 -0.50 0.33
N LEU A 25 13.46 -0.81 -0.96
CA LEU A 25 12.17 -1.15 -1.56
C LEU A 25 11.59 -2.43 -0.93
N LYS A 26 12.42 -3.48 -0.81
CA LYS A 26 12.03 -4.74 -0.18
C LYS A 26 11.50 -4.52 1.24
N MET A 27 12.21 -3.73 2.05
CA MET A 27 11.76 -3.39 3.40
C MET A 27 10.37 -2.72 3.40
N GLY A 28 10.15 -1.76 2.50
CA GLY A 28 8.85 -1.10 2.36
C GLY A 28 7.73 -2.07 1.99
N CYS A 29 8.00 -2.99 1.05
CA CYS A 29 7.05 -4.04 0.66
C CYS A 29 6.73 -4.99 1.81
N GLU A 30 7.74 -5.43 2.56
CA GLU A 30 7.57 -6.31 3.73
C GLU A 30 6.75 -5.62 4.83
N MET A 31 7.03 -4.35 5.12
CA MET A 31 6.26 -3.56 6.06
C MET A 31 4.80 -3.39 5.61
N HIS A 32 4.57 -3.14 4.32
CA HIS A 32 3.22 -3.02 3.77
C HIS A 32 2.44 -4.34 3.88
N GLN A 33 3.07 -5.47 3.53
CA GLN A 33 2.49 -6.80 3.70
C GLN A 33 2.13 -7.07 5.16
N CYS A 34 3.02 -6.73 6.09
CA CYS A 34 2.77 -6.85 7.53
C CYS A 34 1.55 -6.03 7.96
N ALA A 35 1.46 -4.77 7.52
CA ALA A 35 0.31 -3.92 7.80
C ALA A 35 -1.00 -4.53 7.27
N GLN A 36 -1.00 -5.08 6.05
CA GLN A 36 -2.18 -5.76 5.50
C GLN A 36 -2.56 -7.01 6.32
N MET A 37 -1.59 -7.81 6.75
CA MET A 37 -1.84 -8.99 7.59
C MET A 37 -2.49 -8.61 8.91
N LEU A 38 -2.02 -7.56 9.58
CA LEU A 38 -2.59 -7.08 10.84
C LEU A 38 -4.04 -6.62 10.66
N VAL A 39 -4.35 -5.93 9.57
CA VAL A 39 -5.73 -5.51 9.26
C VAL A 39 -6.63 -6.72 9.05
N ARG A 40 -6.20 -7.69 8.23
CA ARG A 40 -6.97 -8.92 7.97
C ARG A 40 -7.20 -9.71 9.26
N ALA A 41 -6.17 -9.90 10.07
CA ALA A 41 -6.27 -10.59 11.35
C ALA A 41 -7.27 -9.87 12.29
N SER A 42 -7.24 -8.54 12.34
CA SER A 42 -8.19 -7.76 13.15
C SER A 42 -9.63 -7.93 12.70
N VAL A 43 -9.88 -7.99 11.39
CA VAL A 43 -11.23 -8.21 10.84
C VAL A 43 -11.71 -9.62 11.17
N LEU A 44 -10.89 -10.64 10.89
CA LEU A 44 -11.23 -12.05 11.16
C LEU A 44 -11.45 -12.33 12.64
N ALA A 45 -10.72 -11.64 13.53
CA ALA A 45 -10.93 -11.75 14.97
C ALA A 45 -12.33 -11.27 15.42
N LYS A 46 -12.92 -10.30 14.72
CA LYS A 46 -14.27 -9.78 15.00
C LYS A 46 -15.36 -10.51 14.22
N HIS A 47 -15.05 -10.92 13.00
CA HIS A 47 -15.96 -11.57 12.07
C HIS A 47 -15.26 -12.79 11.45
N PRO A 48 -15.27 -13.95 12.13
CA PRO A 48 -14.57 -15.14 11.65
C PRO A 48 -15.02 -15.66 10.28
N GLN A 49 -16.24 -15.30 9.86
CA GLN A 49 -16.84 -15.67 8.58
C GLN A 49 -16.70 -14.57 7.51
N ALA A 50 -15.82 -13.58 7.71
CA ALA A 50 -15.62 -12.51 6.75
C ALA A 50 -15.15 -13.06 5.40
N THR A 51 -15.77 -12.61 4.32
CA THR A 51 -15.44 -13.03 2.96
C THR A 51 -14.14 -12.35 2.47
N PRO A 52 -13.50 -12.86 1.41
CA PRO A 52 -12.37 -12.17 0.79
C PRO A 52 -12.71 -10.74 0.36
N ALA A 53 -13.91 -10.50 -0.18
CA ALA A 53 -14.41 -9.16 -0.49
C ALA A 53 -14.46 -8.25 0.75
N ASP A 54 -14.93 -8.75 1.91
CA ASP A 54 -14.96 -7.98 3.16
C ASP A 54 -13.55 -7.58 3.62
N LEU A 55 -12.59 -8.49 3.50
CA LEU A 55 -11.19 -8.20 3.82
C LEU A 55 -10.60 -7.13 2.90
N ARG A 56 -10.87 -7.20 1.58
CA ARG A 56 -10.41 -6.18 0.62
C ARG A 56 -11.04 -4.81 0.90
N ARG A 57 -12.34 -4.77 1.23
CA ARG A 57 -13.05 -3.54 1.61
C ARG A 57 -12.47 -2.93 2.88
N ALA A 58 -12.16 -3.76 3.88
CA ALA A 58 -11.54 -3.31 5.11
C ALA A 58 -10.13 -2.73 4.87
N LEU A 59 -9.34 -3.34 3.98
CA LEU A 59 -8.03 -2.80 3.57
C LEU A 59 -8.18 -1.45 2.86
N LEU A 60 -9.12 -1.34 1.91
CA LEU A 60 -9.41 -0.08 1.21
C LEU A 60 -9.73 1.04 2.20
N LEU A 61 -10.68 0.81 3.10
CA LEU A 61 -11.11 1.82 4.07
C LEU A 61 -10.01 2.15 5.09
N ARG A 62 -9.20 1.17 5.50
CA ARG A 62 -8.12 1.41 6.46
C ARG A 62 -7.01 2.27 5.88
N PHE A 63 -6.58 2.00 4.64
CA PHE A 63 -5.45 2.69 4.05
C PHE A 63 -5.83 3.96 3.30
N TYR A 64 -7.03 3.99 2.71
CA TYR A 64 -7.43 5.06 1.78
C TYR A 64 -8.78 5.70 2.12
N GLY A 65 -9.40 5.35 3.26
CA GLY A 65 -10.73 5.83 3.62
C GLY A 65 -10.85 7.35 3.77
N GLN A 66 -9.73 8.05 3.95
CA GLN A 66 -9.67 9.52 4.04
C GLN A 66 -9.15 10.17 2.74
N ASP A 67 -8.65 9.37 1.79
CA ASP A 67 -8.01 9.87 0.57
C ASP A 67 -9.02 10.04 -0.58
N PHE A 68 -10.20 9.43 -0.45
CA PHE A 68 -11.23 9.43 -1.48
C PHE A 68 -12.59 9.84 -0.94
N SER A 69 -13.43 10.39 -1.83
CA SER A 69 -14.82 10.68 -1.51
C SER A 69 -15.60 9.40 -1.20
N PRO A 70 -16.67 9.48 -0.39
CA PRO A 70 -17.53 8.32 -0.11
C PRO A 70 -18.05 7.64 -1.38
N ASP A 71 -18.37 8.41 -2.41
CA ASP A 71 -18.89 7.91 -3.69
C ASP A 71 -17.84 7.06 -4.42
N ARG A 72 -16.58 7.52 -4.43
CA ARG A 72 -15.48 6.79 -5.04
C ARG A 72 -15.14 5.53 -4.25
N LEU A 73 -15.16 5.59 -2.92
CA LEU A 73 -14.95 4.40 -2.08
C LEU A 73 -16.04 3.34 -2.30
N ARG A 74 -17.30 3.76 -2.49
CA ARG A 74 -18.41 2.84 -2.83
C ARG A 74 -18.19 2.20 -4.20
N ALA A 75 -17.85 2.99 -5.23
CA ALA A 75 -17.59 2.48 -6.57
C ALA A 75 -16.47 1.43 -6.58
N VAL A 76 -15.34 1.71 -5.90
CA VAL A 76 -14.23 0.76 -5.77
C VAL A 76 -14.65 -0.48 -4.98
N SER A 77 -15.41 -0.30 -3.89
CA SER A 77 -15.90 -1.44 -3.10
C SER A 77 -16.78 -2.38 -3.92
N SER A 78 -17.69 -1.85 -4.74
CA SER A 78 -18.53 -2.65 -5.63
C SER A 78 -17.73 -3.38 -6.71
N ALA A 79 -16.69 -2.73 -7.27
CA ALA A 79 -15.79 -3.41 -8.21
C ALA A 79 -15.06 -4.60 -7.55
N LEU A 80 -14.62 -4.45 -6.30
CA LEU A 80 -13.94 -5.51 -5.54
C LEU A 80 -14.85 -6.71 -5.20
N GLU A 81 -16.17 -6.54 -5.21
CA GLU A 81 -17.14 -7.64 -5.03
C GLU A 81 -17.30 -8.47 -6.31
N ILE A 82 -17.25 -7.82 -7.47
CA ILE A 82 -17.38 -8.48 -8.78
C ILE A 82 -16.18 -9.40 -9.03
N ASP A 83 -14.97 -8.94 -8.70
CA ASP A 83 -13.75 -9.74 -8.83
C ASP A 83 -13.78 -11.03 -7.99
N ASP A 84 -14.55 -11.08 -6.90
CA ASP A 84 -14.69 -12.30 -6.07
C ASP A 84 -15.60 -13.36 -6.71
N GLN A 85 -16.48 -12.95 -7.64
CA GLN A 85 -17.42 -13.84 -8.31
C GLN A 85 -16.87 -14.44 -9.60
N LEU A 86 -15.73 -13.93 -10.09
CA LEU A 86 -15.03 -14.53 -11.23
C LEU A 86 -14.23 -15.74 -10.74
N PRO A 87 -14.33 -16.92 -11.39
CA PRO A 87 -13.47 -18.05 -11.05
C PRO A 87 -12.02 -17.60 -11.19
N ALA A 88 -11.18 -17.96 -10.21
CA ALA A 88 -9.77 -17.58 -10.14
C ALA A 88 -9.12 -17.75 -11.53
N SER A 89 -8.92 -16.64 -12.24
CA SER A 89 -8.21 -16.67 -13.50
C SER A 89 -6.78 -17.07 -13.16
N THR A 90 -6.42 -18.31 -13.48
CA THR A 90 -5.03 -18.70 -13.73
C THR A 90 -4.53 -17.85 -14.89
N ASP A 91 -3.91 -16.71 -14.59
CA ASP A 91 -2.67 -16.29 -15.25
C ASP A 91 -2.05 -15.01 -14.66
N PRO A 92 -0.72 -14.85 -14.80
CA PRO A 92 0.11 -14.03 -13.95
C PRO A 92 0.13 -12.56 -14.35
N ALA A 93 0.41 -11.72 -13.35
CA ALA A 93 0.74 -10.30 -13.49
C ALA A 93 -0.36 -9.44 -14.14
N VAL A 94 -1.14 -8.77 -13.28
CA VAL A 94 -1.73 -7.48 -13.65
C VAL A 94 -0.59 -6.63 -14.20
N PRO A 95 -0.62 -6.19 -15.48
CA PRO A 95 0.42 -5.33 -16.01
C PRO A 95 0.39 -4.05 -15.18
N CYS A 96 1.46 -3.82 -14.43
CA CYS A 96 1.69 -2.57 -13.74
C CYS A 96 1.71 -1.49 -14.83
N ALA A 97 0.65 -0.69 -14.92
CA ALA A 97 0.62 0.45 -15.83
C ALA A 97 1.88 1.28 -15.56
N PRO A 98 2.63 1.68 -16.60
CA PRO A 98 3.81 2.51 -16.38
C PRO A 98 3.37 3.75 -15.61
N LEU A 99 4.03 4.03 -14.49
CA LEU A 99 3.91 5.30 -13.82
C LEU A 99 4.40 6.33 -14.84
N ASP A 100 3.48 7.11 -15.41
CA ASP A 100 3.82 8.20 -16.31
C ASP A 100 4.86 9.07 -15.62
N GLY A 101 6.10 8.92 -16.09
CA GLY A 101 7.25 9.68 -15.62
C GLY A 101 7.00 11.14 -15.98
N GLY A 102 6.41 11.87 -15.04
CA GLY A 102 6.28 13.31 -15.10
C GLY A 102 7.65 13.91 -15.37
N SER A 103 7.84 14.30 -16.62
CA SER A 103 8.85 15.21 -17.17
C SER A 103 9.57 16.04 -16.09
N GLY A 104 10.64 15.47 -15.55
CA GLY A 104 11.68 16.22 -14.87
C GLY A 104 12.49 16.93 -15.95
N SER A 105 12.03 18.12 -16.32
CA SER A 105 12.77 19.02 -17.21
C SER A 105 14.13 19.31 -16.59
N GLY A 106 15.15 18.64 -17.13
CA GLY A 106 16.54 18.96 -16.90
C GLY A 106 16.80 20.41 -17.29
N LYS A 107 17.12 21.25 -16.31
CA LYS A 107 17.92 22.45 -16.56
C LYS A 107 19.35 22.15 -16.17
N GLU A 108 20.13 22.02 -17.23
CA GLU A 108 21.55 21.77 -17.33
C GLU A 108 22.39 22.90 -16.71
N ARG A 109 23.43 22.49 -15.98
CA ARG A 109 24.76 23.09 -15.78
C ARG A 109 24.90 24.62 -15.91
N ARG A 110 25.36 25.25 -14.82
CA ARG A 110 26.64 25.98 -14.76
C ARG A 110 27.09 26.17 -13.32
#